data_AF-A0AA96V9W4-F1
#
_entry.id   AF-A0AA96V9W4-F1
#
_cell.length_a   1.000
_cell.length_b   1.000
_cell.length_c   1.000
_cell.angle_alpha   90.00
_cell.angle_beta   90.00
_cell.angle_gamma   90.00
#
_symmetry.space_group_name_H-M   'P 1'
#
loop_
_entity.id
_entity.type
_entity.pdbx_description
1 polymer ?
#
loop_
_entity_poly.entity_id
_entity_poly.type
_entity_poly.pdbx_seq_one_letter_code
_entity_poly.pdbx_strand_id
1 'polypeptide(L)'
;MLGENKPSIGNAGNPAELIENGVLLMQNGAYADAFLLFSKLAADENQVAVQYNLGLCHYFAGETQPAIEKLEKALSAIKKKAPVMKNPLTAQSTFTNLAQSESGQTDYLKPMPEKLPGLLPDAAKRNILRLLIDLSTAAENWDAVLTYAAALQPLEKNYKNVQAAVAEAQKNKGVV
;
A
#
# COMPACT_ATOMS: atom_id res chain seq x y z
N MET A 1 26.12 31.90 17.97
CA MET A 1 25.14 31.25 17.06
C MET A 1 25.69 29.88 16.72
N LEU A 2 25.16 28.83 17.33
CA LEU A 2 25.54 27.45 17.04
C LEU A 2 24.73 27.01 15.82
N GLY A 3 25.38 26.89 14.68
CA GLY A 3 24.77 26.29 13.49
C GLY A 3 24.63 24.79 13.72
N GLU A 4 23.40 24.29 13.71
CA GLU A 4 23.13 22.86 13.75
C GLU A 4 23.68 22.21 12.49
N ASN A 5 24.82 21.54 12.65
CA ASN A 5 25.44 20.74 11.62
C ASN A 5 24.61 19.46 11.49
N LYS A 6 23.59 19.48 10.61
CA LYS A 6 22.87 18.26 10.21
C LYS A 6 23.91 17.22 9.79
N PRO A 7 23.86 15.97 10.30
CA PRO A 7 24.76 14.93 9.85
C PRO A 7 24.64 14.80 8.32
N SER A 8 25.72 15.15 7.63
CA SER A 8 25.92 14.78 6.23
C SER A 8 25.82 13.26 6.19
N ILE A 9 24.85 12.76 5.43
CA ILE A 9 24.62 11.33 5.22
C ILE A 9 25.70 10.82 4.26
N GLY A 10 26.96 10.87 4.71
CA GLY A 10 28.08 10.31 4.00
C GLY A 10 28.00 8.80 4.07
N ASN A 11 27.71 8.17 2.93
CA ASN A 11 27.70 6.73 2.68
C ASN A 11 26.40 5.94 3.03
N ALA A 12 25.25 6.61 3.19
CA ALA A 12 24.00 5.89 2.94
C ALA A 12 23.79 5.87 1.42
N GLY A 13 23.55 4.70 0.83
CA GLY A 13 23.23 4.59 -0.59
C GLY A 13 22.14 5.57 -1.00
N ASN A 14 22.08 5.89 -2.30
CA ASN A 14 21.02 6.74 -2.86
C ASN A 14 19.64 6.28 -2.33
N PRO A 15 18.70 7.18 -1.94
CA PRO A 15 17.37 6.80 -1.51
C PRO A 15 16.69 5.71 -2.36
N ALA A 16 16.83 5.75 -3.69
CA ALA A 16 16.30 4.72 -4.57
C ALA A 16 16.93 3.34 -4.33
N GLU A 17 18.25 3.28 -4.12
CA GLU A 17 18.98 2.05 -3.82
C GLU A 17 18.55 1.46 -2.47
N LEU A 18 18.37 2.32 -1.45
CA LEU A 18 17.86 1.89 -0.15
C LEU A 18 16.45 1.29 -0.25
N ILE A 19 15.59 1.86 -1.11
CA ILE A 19 14.24 1.33 -1.35
C ILE A 19 14.33 -0.03 -2.04
N GLU A 20 15.09 -0.16 -3.12
CA GLU A 20 15.21 -1.41 -3.87
C GLU A 20 15.84 -2.53 -3.01
N ASN A 21 16.85 -2.21 -2.19
CA ASN A 21 17.41 -3.17 -1.23
C ASN A 21 16.39 -3.58 -0.15
N GLY A 22 15.58 -2.64 0.35
CA GLY A 22 14.49 -2.96 1.28
C GLY A 22 13.43 -3.86 0.66
N VAL A 23 13.07 -3.62 -0.61
CA VAL A 23 12.16 -4.47 -1.39
C VAL A 23 12.72 -5.88 -1.53
N LEU A 24 14.01 -6.03 -1.86
CA LEU A 24 14.67 -7.33 -1.98
C LEU A 24 14.69 -8.08 -0.63
N LEU A 25 14.97 -7.39 0.47
CA LEU A 25 14.92 -7.99 1.81
C LEU A 25 13.52 -8.52 2.13
N MET A 26 12.46 -7.75 1.86
CA MET A 26 11.07 -8.20 2.05
C MET A 26 10.72 -9.39 1.16
N GLN A 27 11.20 -9.43 -0.09
CA GLN A 27 11.00 -10.58 -0.98
C GLN A 27 11.62 -11.87 -0.42
N ASN A 28 12.69 -11.74 0.36
CA ASN A 28 13.35 -12.84 1.06
C ASN A 28 12.80 -13.09 2.48
N GLY A 29 11.74 -12.39 2.89
CA GLY A 29 11.12 -12.52 4.22
C GLY A 29 11.86 -11.78 5.35
N ALA A 30 12.90 -11.00 5.04
CA ALA A 30 13.69 -10.24 6.02
C ALA A 30 13.03 -8.89 6.35
N TYR A 31 11.82 -8.93 6.93
CA TYR A 31 11.02 -7.72 7.20
C TYR A 31 11.65 -6.78 8.23
N ALA A 32 12.36 -7.29 9.23
CA ALA A 32 13.00 -6.48 10.26
C ALA A 32 14.13 -5.60 9.67
N ASP A 33 14.98 -6.18 8.81
CA ASP A 33 16.05 -5.44 8.15
C ASP A 33 15.50 -4.44 7.13
N ALA A 34 14.46 -4.82 6.40
CA ALA A 34 13.77 -3.92 5.48
C ALA A 34 13.17 -2.71 6.21
N PHE A 35 12.54 -2.93 7.37
CA PHE A 35 12.00 -1.87 8.21
C PHE A 35 13.07 -0.85 8.62
N LEU A 36 14.28 -1.30 8.97
CA LEU A 36 15.40 -0.40 9.29
C LEU A 36 15.81 0.47 8.09
N LEU A 37 15.81 -0.11 6.87
CA LEU A 37 16.13 0.66 5.66
C LEU A 37 15.06 1.70 5.34
N PHE A 38 13.78 1.30 5.35
CA PHE A 38 12.69 2.22 5.06
C PHE A 38 12.54 3.31 6.12
N SER A 39 12.83 3.02 7.39
CA SER A 39 12.79 4.00 8.49
C SER A 39 13.78 5.14 8.29
N LYS A 40 14.92 4.90 7.62
CA LYS A 40 15.88 5.96 7.24
C LYS A 40 15.31 6.96 6.24
N LEU A 41 14.27 6.56 5.50
CA LEU A 41 13.61 7.35 4.45
C LEU A 41 12.26 7.90 4.89
N ALA A 42 11.77 7.51 6.06
CA ALA A 42 10.41 7.80 6.52
C ALA A 42 10.11 9.29 6.75
N ALA A 43 11.15 10.13 6.84
CA ALA A 43 11.02 11.58 6.98
C ALA A 43 10.35 12.22 5.75
N ASP A 44 10.46 11.62 4.56
CA ASP A 44 9.68 12.03 3.40
C ASP A 44 8.36 11.25 3.34
N GLU A 45 7.31 11.85 3.91
CA GLU A 45 5.97 11.27 3.93
C GLU A 45 5.32 11.18 2.53
N ASN A 46 5.89 11.83 1.50
CA ASN A 46 5.36 11.79 0.15
C ASN A 46 5.91 10.61 -0.68
N GLN A 47 6.80 9.80 -0.10
CA GLN A 47 7.35 8.59 -0.71
C GLN A 47 6.38 7.42 -0.56
N VAL A 48 5.46 7.29 -1.53
CA VAL A 48 4.38 6.28 -1.54
C VAL A 48 4.90 4.85 -1.29
N ALA A 49 5.93 4.42 -2.01
CA ALA A 49 6.47 3.06 -1.89
C ALA A 49 7.07 2.80 -0.50
N VAL A 50 7.78 3.80 0.08
CA VAL A 50 8.35 3.71 1.43
C VAL A 50 7.24 3.56 2.47
N GLN A 51 6.22 4.43 2.42
CA GLN A 51 5.11 4.38 3.37
C GLN A 51 4.32 3.07 3.24
N TYR A 52 4.06 2.60 2.02
CA TYR A 52 3.40 1.30 1.82
C TYR A 52 4.25 0.13 2.36
N ASN A 53 5.56 0.10 2.09
CA ASN A 53 6.43 -0.98 2.56
C ASN A 53 6.60 -0.97 4.08
N LEU A 54 6.63 0.21 4.72
CA LEU A 54 6.54 0.31 6.19
C LEU A 54 5.19 -0.22 6.71
N GLY A 55 4.09 0.09 6.02
CA GLY A 55 2.77 -0.48 6.33
C GLY A 55 2.76 -2.00 6.27
N LEU A 56 3.40 -2.60 5.26
CA LEU A 56 3.59 -4.05 5.19
C LEU A 56 4.46 -4.58 6.33
N CYS A 57 5.56 -3.91 6.69
CA CYS A 57 6.39 -4.33 7.82
C CYS A 57 5.57 -4.40 9.12
N HIS A 58 4.77 -3.37 9.40
CA HIS A 58 3.86 -3.35 10.55
C HIS A 58 2.78 -4.44 10.46
N TYR A 59 2.21 -4.66 9.27
CA TYR A 59 1.24 -5.75 9.04
C TYR A 59 1.84 -7.12 9.39
N PHE A 60 3.05 -7.43 8.91
CA PHE A 60 3.73 -8.70 9.22
C PHE A 60 4.19 -8.80 10.69
N ALA A 61 4.34 -7.67 11.38
CA ALA A 61 4.57 -7.63 12.82
C ALA A 61 3.28 -7.80 13.66
N GLY A 62 2.10 -7.83 13.02
CA GLY A 62 0.80 -7.88 13.72
C GLY A 62 0.35 -6.53 14.28
N GLU A 63 0.97 -5.43 13.85
CA GLU A 63 0.72 -4.09 14.36
C GLU A 63 -0.31 -3.36 13.48
N THR A 64 -1.59 -3.62 13.73
CA THR A 64 -2.69 -3.12 12.88
C THR A 64 -2.75 -1.60 12.76
N GLN A 65 -2.70 -0.85 13.87
CA GLN A 65 -2.84 0.61 13.84
C GLN A 65 -1.65 1.31 13.18
N PRO A 66 -0.39 0.97 13.50
CA PRO A 66 0.77 1.48 12.76
C PRO A 66 0.72 1.16 11.26
N ALA A 67 0.27 -0.04 10.87
CA ALA A 67 0.13 -0.40 9.47
C ALA A 67 -0.87 0.51 8.73
N ILE A 68 -2.05 0.75 9.33
CA ILE A 68 -3.06 1.66 8.79
C ILE A 68 -2.49 3.07 8.62
N GLU A 69 -1.81 3.64 9.64
CA GLU A 69 -1.24 4.99 9.57
C GLU A 69 -0.31 5.16 8.36
N LYS A 70 0.61 4.21 8.14
CA LYS A 70 1.55 4.28 7.01
C LYS A 70 0.84 4.14 5.67
N LEU A 71 -0.17 3.27 5.58
CA LEU A 71 -0.93 3.09 4.35
C LEU A 71 -1.80 4.29 4.01
N GLU A 72 -2.35 4.98 5.01
CA GLU A 72 -3.10 6.22 4.79
C GLU A 72 -2.20 7.37 4.33
N LYS A 73 -0.96 7.45 4.83
CA LYS A 73 0.07 8.36 4.31
C LYS A 73 0.38 8.06 2.86
N ALA A 74 0.60 6.78 2.51
CA ALA A 74 0.81 6.35 1.12
C ALA A 74 -0.38 6.72 0.20
N LEU A 75 -1.61 6.45 0.65
CA LEU A 75 -2.83 6.76 -0.09
C LEU A 75 -2.98 8.27 -0.32
N SER A 76 -2.69 9.07 0.71
CA SER A 76 -2.74 10.53 0.65
C SER A 76 -1.70 11.09 -0.31
N ALA A 77 -0.48 10.55 -0.31
CA ALA A 77 0.58 10.95 -1.23
C ALA A 77 0.26 10.64 -2.69
N ILE A 78 -0.36 9.49 -3.00
CA ILE A 78 -0.86 9.19 -4.35
C ILE A 78 -1.88 10.22 -4.81
N LYS A 79 -2.89 10.52 -3.97
CA LYS A 79 -3.97 11.47 -4.30
C LYS A 79 -3.47 12.87 -4.63
N LYS A 80 -2.37 13.30 -4.00
CA LYS A 80 -1.76 14.63 -4.22
C LYS A 80 -1.00 14.74 -5.54
N LYS A 81 -0.38 13.66 -6.04
CA LYS A 81 0.56 13.74 -7.18
C LYS A 81 -0.14 13.88 -8.55
N ALA A 82 -1.37 13.40 -8.72
CA ALA A 82 -2.22 13.64 -9.89
C ALA A 82 -3.61 13.04 -9.66
N PRO A 83 -4.66 13.48 -10.39
CA PRO A 83 -5.84 12.64 -10.58
C PRO A 83 -5.36 11.33 -11.21
N VAL A 84 -5.55 10.22 -10.50
CA VAL A 84 -5.22 8.90 -11.04
C VAL A 84 -6.19 8.65 -12.20
N MET A 85 -5.75 8.96 -13.42
CA MET A 85 -6.55 8.74 -14.63
C MET A 85 -6.55 7.26 -14.95
N LYS A 86 -7.74 6.73 -15.24
CA LYS A 86 -7.90 5.34 -15.67
C LYS A 86 -7.01 5.08 -16.88
N ASN A 87 -6.09 4.13 -16.76
CA ASN A 87 -5.30 3.68 -17.90
C ASN A 87 -6.25 3.04 -18.94
N PRO A 88 -6.32 3.53 -20.20
CA PRO A 88 -7.26 3.03 -21.20
C PRO A 88 -7.07 1.54 -21.52
N LEU A 89 -5.86 1.01 -21.31
CA LEU A 89 -5.56 -0.42 -21.50
C LEU A 89 -6.29 -1.32 -20.49
N THR A 90 -6.78 -0.77 -19.38
CA THR A 90 -7.56 -1.53 -18.39
C THR A 90 -8.90 -2.03 -18.92
N ALA A 91 -9.41 -1.43 -20.01
CA ALA A 91 -10.62 -1.89 -20.69
C ALA A 91 -10.37 -3.00 -21.73
N GLN A 92 -9.11 -3.33 -22.02
CA GLN A 92 -8.80 -4.42 -22.92
C GLN A 92 -9.16 -5.77 -22.31
N SER A 93 -9.65 -6.69 -23.14
CA SER A 93 -10.05 -8.03 -22.72
C SER A 93 -8.88 -8.80 -22.09
N THR A 94 -7.67 -8.69 -22.65
CA THR A 94 -6.47 -9.33 -22.10
C THR A 94 -6.19 -8.88 -20.67
N PHE A 95 -6.17 -7.56 -20.42
CA PHE A 95 -5.97 -7.04 -19.07
C PHE A 95 -7.08 -7.49 -18.12
N THR A 96 -8.35 -7.39 -18.56
CA THR A 96 -9.51 -7.76 -17.74
C THR A 96 -9.47 -9.24 -17.36
N ASN A 97 -9.13 -10.12 -18.31
CA ASN A 97 -9.04 -11.56 -18.07
C ASN A 97 -7.89 -11.92 -17.12
N LEU A 98 -6.73 -11.27 -17.28
CA LEU A 98 -5.61 -11.42 -16.35
C LEU A 98 -6.00 -10.93 -14.96
N ALA A 99 -6.50 -9.71 -14.82
CA ALA A 99 -6.93 -9.19 -13.53
C ALA A 99 -8.00 -10.09 -12.85
N GLN A 100 -8.89 -10.70 -13.63
CA GLN A 100 -9.89 -11.64 -13.11
C GLN A 100 -9.26 -12.96 -12.64
N SER A 101 -8.31 -13.53 -13.40
CA SER A 101 -7.61 -14.76 -12.98
C SER A 101 -6.76 -14.52 -11.73
N GLU A 102 -6.23 -13.32 -11.59
CA GLU A 102 -5.42 -12.87 -10.45
C GLU A 102 -6.26 -12.39 -9.26
N SER A 103 -7.60 -12.35 -9.38
CA SER A 103 -8.50 -11.74 -8.39
C SER A 103 -8.44 -12.33 -6.98
N GLY A 104 -7.98 -13.58 -6.86
CA GLY A 104 -7.76 -14.27 -5.59
C GLY A 104 -6.33 -14.18 -5.06
N GLN A 105 -5.41 -13.56 -5.80
CA GLN A 105 -4.02 -13.46 -5.38
C GLN A 105 -3.83 -12.40 -4.31
N THR A 106 -2.86 -12.67 -3.43
CA THR A 106 -2.43 -11.80 -2.34
C THR A 106 -1.20 -10.98 -2.72
N ASP A 107 -1.03 -10.66 -4.00
CA ASP A 107 0.13 -9.90 -4.49
C ASP A 107 0.25 -8.50 -3.89
N TYR A 108 -0.85 -7.93 -3.39
CA TYR A 108 -0.86 -6.69 -2.60
C TYR A 108 -0.25 -6.86 -1.19
N LEU A 109 0.22 -8.05 -0.83
CA LEU A 109 1.06 -8.32 0.35
C LEU A 109 2.55 -8.41 0.00
N LYS A 110 2.91 -8.25 -1.28
CA LYS A 110 4.32 -8.17 -1.74
C LYS A 110 4.82 -6.72 -1.65
N PRO A 111 6.13 -6.50 -1.45
CA PRO A 111 6.69 -5.16 -1.40
C PRO A 111 6.47 -4.39 -2.71
N MET A 112 6.20 -3.10 -2.59
CA MET A 112 6.03 -2.18 -3.71
C MET A 112 7.38 -1.64 -4.18
N PRO A 113 7.73 -1.79 -5.47
CA PRO A 113 8.91 -1.17 -6.06
C PRO A 113 8.84 0.36 -6.03
N GLU A 114 9.99 1.03 -5.98
CA GLU A 114 10.12 2.49 -5.88
C GLU A 114 9.34 3.23 -6.98
N LYS A 115 9.43 2.69 -8.21
CA LYS A 115 8.88 3.32 -9.41
C LYS A 115 7.40 3.04 -9.65
N LEU A 116 6.80 2.05 -8.98
CA LEU A 116 5.43 1.63 -9.26
C LEU A 116 4.40 2.78 -9.12
N PRO A 117 4.42 3.62 -8.07
CA PRO A 117 3.47 4.73 -7.94
C PRO A 117 3.56 5.75 -9.07
N GLY A 118 4.74 5.94 -9.67
CA GLY A 118 4.94 6.85 -10.79
C GLY A 118 4.50 6.25 -12.13
N LEU A 119 4.76 4.95 -12.34
CA LEU A 119 4.47 4.25 -13.60
C LEU A 119 3.01 3.79 -13.70
N LEU A 120 2.47 3.27 -12.59
CA LEU A 120 1.14 2.65 -12.51
C LEU A 120 0.44 3.09 -11.21
N PRO A 121 0.06 4.38 -11.08
CA PRO A 121 -0.55 4.91 -9.86
C PRO A 121 -1.87 4.21 -9.47
N ASP A 122 -2.65 3.75 -10.46
CA ASP A 122 -3.84 2.91 -10.23
C ASP A 122 -3.48 1.59 -9.51
N ALA A 123 -2.40 0.95 -9.92
CA ALA A 123 -1.94 -0.31 -9.32
C ALA A 123 -1.44 -0.10 -7.89
N ALA A 124 -0.68 0.97 -7.65
CA ALA A 124 -0.22 1.32 -6.32
C ALA A 124 -1.41 1.63 -5.39
N LYS A 125 -2.38 2.45 -5.86
CA LYS A 125 -3.60 2.78 -5.12
C LYS A 125 -4.41 1.53 -4.78
N ARG A 126 -4.60 0.63 -5.76
CA ARG A 126 -5.29 -0.65 -5.54
C ARG A 126 -4.63 -1.46 -4.43
N ASN A 127 -3.31 -1.63 -4.47
CA ASN A 127 -2.60 -2.44 -3.47
C ASN A 127 -2.74 -1.85 -2.06
N ILE A 128 -2.62 -0.53 -1.93
CA ILE A 128 -2.82 0.18 -0.66
C ILE A 128 -4.25 -0.04 -0.14
N LEU A 129 -5.27 0.15 -0.99
CA LEU A 129 -6.66 -0.01 -0.60
C LEU A 129 -7.01 -1.45 -0.21
N ARG A 130 -6.48 -2.45 -0.92
CA ARG A 130 -6.71 -3.87 -0.58
C ARG A 130 -6.15 -4.21 0.80
N LEU A 131 -4.97 -3.71 1.15
CA LEU A 131 -4.40 -3.96 2.48
C LEU A 131 -5.13 -3.18 3.58
N LEU A 132 -5.52 -1.92 3.32
CA LEU A 132 -6.34 -1.14 4.25
C LEU A 132 -7.69 -1.83 4.54
N ILE A 133 -8.32 -2.45 3.52
CA ILE A 133 -9.55 -3.23 3.69
C ILE A 133 -9.31 -4.41 4.64
N ASP A 134 -8.27 -5.21 4.41
CA ASP A 134 -7.98 -6.37 5.28
C ASP A 134 -7.70 -5.94 6.73
N LEU A 135 -6.89 -4.90 6.91
CA LEU A 135 -6.59 -4.33 8.23
C LEU A 135 -7.84 -3.76 8.92
N SER A 136 -8.72 -3.11 8.16
CA SER A 136 -9.97 -2.54 8.69
C SER A 136 -10.97 -3.64 9.06
N THR A 137 -11.03 -4.71 8.28
CA THR A 137 -11.81 -5.91 8.62
C THR A 137 -11.30 -6.54 9.91
N ALA A 138 -9.99 -6.74 10.04
CA ALA A 138 -9.39 -7.27 11.27
C ALA A 138 -9.60 -6.37 12.50
N ALA A 139 -9.76 -5.06 12.30
CA ALA A 139 -10.08 -4.09 13.34
C ALA A 139 -11.59 -3.89 13.55
N GLU A 140 -12.45 -4.65 12.85
CA GLU A 140 -13.91 -4.50 12.84
C GLU A 140 -14.39 -3.07 12.50
N ASN A 141 -13.58 -2.31 11.77
CA ASN A 141 -13.92 -0.96 11.33
C ASN A 141 -14.67 -1.03 9.99
N TRP A 142 -15.95 -1.39 10.08
CA TRP A 142 -16.82 -1.62 8.91
C TRP A 142 -17.07 -0.37 8.06
N ASP A 143 -17.05 0.82 8.68
CA ASP A 143 -17.14 2.09 7.96
C ASP A 143 -15.91 2.33 7.06
N ALA A 144 -14.72 2.06 7.59
CA ALA A 144 -13.48 2.17 6.83
C ALA A 144 -13.43 1.15 5.69
N VAL A 145 -13.83 -0.11 5.93
CA VAL A 145 -13.93 -1.15 4.89
C VAL A 145 -14.75 -0.65 3.69
N LEU A 146 -15.96 -0.14 3.94
CA LEU A 146 -16.84 0.33 2.87
C LEU A 146 -16.30 1.59 2.19
N THR A 147 -15.68 2.49 2.95
CA THR A 147 -15.05 3.70 2.41
C THR A 147 -13.91 3.37 1.46
N TYR A 148 -13.01 2.47 1.86
CA TYR A 148 -11.88 2.06 1.02
C TYR A 148 -12.33 1.22 -0.19
N ALA A 149 -13.31 0.32 -0.01
CA ALA A 149 -13.89 -0.44 -1.12
C ALA A 149 -14.59 0.47 -2.16
N ALA A 150 -15.25 1.54 -1.71
CA ALA A 150 -15.86 2.52 -2.61
C ALA A 150 -14.82 3.27 -3.48
N ALA A 151 -13.58 3.42 -2.98
CA ALA A 151 -12.50 4.13 -3.67
C ALA A 151 -11.78 3.29 -4.75
N LEU A 152 -12.06 1.99 -4.84
CA LEU A 152 -11.55 1.07 -5.87
C LEU A 152 -12.26 1.25 -7.22
N GLN A 153 -11.57 0.90 -8.31
CA GLN A 153 -12.18 0.86 -9.64
C GLN A 153 -13.21 -0.29 -9.75
N PRO A 154 -14.18 -0.22 -10.69
CA PRO A 154 -15.25 -1.21 -10.80
C PRO A 154 -14.76 -2.67 -10.90
N LEU A 155 -13.71 -2.94 -11.69
CA LEU A 155 -13.14 -4.27 -11.82
C LEU A 155 -12.57 -4.81 -10.50
N GLU A 156 -11.95 -3.93 -9.72
CA GLU A 156 -11.21 -4.27 -8.50
C GLU A 156 -12.15 -4.60 -7.33
N LYS A 157 -13.42 -4.19 -7.41
CA LYS A 157 -14.46 -4.56 -6.45
C LYS A 157 -14.81 -6.04 -6.50
N ASN A 158 -14.40 -6.74 -7.55
CA ASN A 158 -14.60 -8.18 -7.72
C ASN A 158 -13.44 -9.03 -7.16
N TYR A 159 -12.41 -8.41 -6.57
CA TYR A 159 -11.36 -9.16 -5.91
C TYR A 159 -11.87 -9.86 -4.66
N LYS A 160 -11.38 -11.08 -4.43
CA LYS A 160 -11.95 -11.97 -3.40
C LYS A 160 -11.89 -11.37 -2.00
N ASN A 161 -10.77 -10.73 -1.62
CA ASN A 161 -10.63 -10.10 -0.31
C ASN A 161 -11.60 -8.91 -0.14
N VAL A 162 -11.79 -8.12 -1.21
CA VAL A 162 -12.72 -6.99 -1.22
C VAL A 162 -14.17 -7.46 -1.10
N GLN A 163 -14.59 -8.45 -1.89
CA GLN A 163 -15.95 -8.99 -1.83
C GLN A 163 -16.27 -9.59 -0.46
N ALA A 164 -15.35 -10.37 0.10
CA ALA A 164 -15.50 -10.95 1.42
C ALA A 164 -15.66 -9.88 2.50
N ALA A 165 -14.75 -8.90 2.53
CA ALA A 165 -14.77 -7.81 3.50
C ALA A 165 -16.05 -6.95 3.39
N VAL A 166 -16.49 -6.62 2.15
CA VAL A 166 -17.71 -5.84 1.94
C VAL A 166 -18.96 -6.61 2.38
N ALA A 167 -19.05 -7.90 2.07
CA ALA A 167 -20.17 -8.73 2.51
C ALA A 167 -20.25 -8.83 4.04
N GLU A 168 -19.09 -8.98 4.69
CA GLU A 168 -18.98 -8.98 6.14
C GLU A 168 -19.35 -7.63 6.76
N ALA A 169 -18.84 -6.52 6.22
CA ALA A 169 -19.18 -5.18 6.68
C ALA A 169 -20.67 -4.87 6.54
N GLN A 170 -21.31 -5.29 5.44
CA GLN A 170 -22.75 -5.12 5.22
C GLN A 170 -23.58 -5.92 6.23
N LYS A 171 -23.17 -7.16 6.53
CA LYS A 171 -23.83 -7.98 7.55
C LYS A 171 -23.76 -7.32 8.92
N ASN A 172 -22.59 -6.81 9.32
CA ASN A 172 -22.39 -6.23 10.65
C ASN A 172 -22.99 -4.83 10.81
N LYS A 173 -23.18 -4.06 9.72
CA LYS A 173 -23.90 -2.78 9.76
C LYS A 173 -25.42 -2.91 9.93
N GLY A 174 -26.01 -4.05 9.60
CA GLY A 174 -27.44 -4.33 9.78
C GLY A 174 -27.83 -4.78 11.19
N VAL A 175 -26.90 -4.76 12.16
CA VAL A 175 -27.07 -5.29 13.54
C VAL A 175 -27.13 -4.17 14.58
N VAL A 176 -27.28 -2.90 14.17
CA VAL A 176 -27.45 -1.75 15.08
C VAL A 176 -28.91 -1.34 15.20
#